data_AF-A0A168I6T3-F1
#
_entry.id   AF-A0A168I6T3-F1
#
_cell.length_a   1.000
_cell.length_b   1.000
_cell.length_c   1.000
_cell.angle_alpha   90.00
_cell.angle_beta   90.00
_cell.angle_gamma   90.00
#
_symmetry.space_group_name_H-M   'P 1'
#
loop_
_entity.id
_entity.type
_entity.pdbx_description
1 polymer ?
#
loop_
_entity_poly.entity_id
_entity_poly.type
_entity_poly.pdbx_seq_one_letter_code
_entity_poly.pdbx_strand_id
1 'polypeptide(L)'
;MREPNFSSPAQNRAAVVITSTLYDRRALDCTATLPLVNSLTHLAYMTSTSPRIREILAADGGLERLVKILATCQHTDKHSLWKWSLAFQCVVNVGVRGTEAIRSRVVEAGAVHVVLAILENFMNALDQAKIEKDQER
;
A
#
# COMPACT_ATOMS: atom_id res chain seq x y z
N MET A 1 -2.28 22.58 -12.76
CA MET A 1 -2.33 23.24 -11.44
C MET A 1 -2.23 22.17 -10.38
N ARG A 2 -1.30 22.30 -9.44
CA ARG A 2 -1.09 21.35 -8.34
C ARG A 2 -2.16 21.64 -7.29
N GLU A 3 -3.07 20.71 -7.04
CA GLU A 3 -4.05 20.87 -5.96
C GLU A 3 -3.32 21.10 -4.63
N PRO A 4 -3.72 22.10 -3.82
CA PRO A 4 -3.05 22.39 -2.57
C PRO A 4 -3.35 21.25 -1.59
N ASN A 5 -2.28 20.70 -1.01
CA ASN A 5 -2.37 19.79 0.12
C ASN A 5 -3.18 20.50 1.21
N PHE A 6 -4.32 19.93 1.61
CA PHE A 6 -5.14 20.44 2.70
C PHE A 6 -4.25 20.79 3.91
N SER A 7 -4.17 22.08 4.24
CA SER A 7 -3.69 22.52 5.55
C SER A 7 -4.87 22.43 6.51
N SER A 8 -4.62 21.94 7.73
CA SER A 8 -5.58 22.05 8.84
C SER A 8 -5.14 23.22 9.72
N PRO A 9 -5.57 24.46 9.42
CA PRO A 9 -5.12 25.65 10.15
C PRO A 9 -5.49 25.63 11.64
N ALA A 10 -6.48 24.84 12.06
CA ALA A 10 -6.83 24.66 13.47
C ALA A 10 -5.71 24.00 14.31
N GLN A 11 -4.75 23.30 13.68
CA GLN A 11 -3.71 22.52 14.37
C GLN A 11 -2.28 22.99 14.10
N ASN A 12 -2.06 23.97 13.23
CA ASN A 12 -0.76 24.55 12.90
C ASN A 12 0.38 23.52 12.66
N ARG A 13 0.11 22.43 11.93
CA ARG A 13 1.13 21.46 11.49
C ARG A 13 1.11 21.29 9.97
N ALA A 14 2.30 21.21 9.37
CA ALA A 14 2.50 20.72 8.01
C ALA A 14 1.96 19.26 7.90
N ALA A 15 1.61 18.82 6.68
CA ALA A 15 1.07 17.48 6.42
C ALA A 15 1.78 16.38 7.24
N VAL A 16 1.01 15.51 7.89
CA VAL A 16 1.54 14.40 8.70
C VAL A 16 2.18 13.37 7.75
N VAL A 17 3.46 13.04 7.98
CA VAL A 17 4.26 12.14 7.13
C VAL A 17 4.94 11.10 8.02
N ILE A 18 5.03 9.85 7.54
CA ILE A 18 5.81 8.80 8.22
C ILE A 18 7.29 9.03 7.93
N THR A 19 8.11 9.00 8.98
CA THR A 19 9.57 9.08 8.88
C THR A 19 10.18 7.75 9.31
N SER A 20 11.50 7.59 9.17
CA SER A 20 12.22 6.39 9.62
C SER A 20 12.09 6.10 11.12
N THR A 21 11.73 7.10 11.93
CA THR A 21 11.64 7.00 13.39
C THR A 21 10.23 7.15 13.93
N LEU A 22 9.29 7.68 13.13
CA LEU A 22 7.93 7.99 13.57
C LEU A 22 6.90 7.42 12.59
N TYR A 23 6.08 6.52 13.12
CA TYR A 23 4.86 6.07 12.45
C TYR A 23 3.66 6.83 13.00
N ASP A 24 2.87 7.42 12.09
CA ASP A 24 1.56 8.01 12.37
C ASP A 24 0.58 7.55 11.28
N ARG A 25 -0.44 6.80 11.70
CA ARG A 25 -1.50 6.26 10.83
C ARG A 25 -2.08 7.31 9.88
N ARG A 26 -2.29 8.54 10.36
CA ARG A 26 -2.99 9.61 9.61
C ARG A 26 -2.24 10.02 8.35
N ALA A 27 -0.93 9.76 8.27
CA ALA A 27 -0.16 9.98 7.06
C ALA A 27 -0.64 9.13 5.87
N LEU A 28 -1.27 7.97 6.13
CA LEU A 28 -1.84 7.10 5.09
C LEU A 28 -3.15 7.66 4.50
N ASP A 29 -3.75 8.67 5.13
CA ASP A 29 -4.92 9.37 4.62
C ASP A 29 -4.56 10.57 3.73
N CYS A 30 -3.27 10.80 3.46
CA CYS A 30 -2.83 11.89 2.59
C CYS A 30 -3.34 11.72 1.15
N THR A 31 -3.96 12.78 0.60
CA THR A 31 -4.45 12.81 -0.79
C THR A 31 -3.35 13.08 -1.80
N ALA A 32 -2.26 13.69 -1.36
CA ALA A 32 -1.15 14.08 -2.22
C ALA A 32 -0.22 12.90 -2.49
N THR A 33 0.04 12.62 -3.78
CA THR A 33 0.82 11.45 -4.19
C THR A 33 2.25 11.45 -3.64
N LEU A 34 2.95 12.60 -3.70
CA LEU A 34 4.36 12.67 -3.29
C LEU A 34 4.57 12.44 -1.78
N PRO A 35 3.86 13.12 -0.86
CA PRO A 35 3.97 12.86 0.58
C PRO A 35 3.54 11.43 0.97
N LEU A 36 2.53 10.88 0.28
CA LEU A 36 2.10 9.51 0.53
C LEU A 36 3.16 8.50 0.09
N VAL A 37 3.76 8.67 -1.09
CA VAL A 37 4.87 7.83 -1.56
C VAL A 37 6.06 7.91 -0.60
N ASN A 38 6.39 9.10 -0.10
CA ASN A 38 7.45 9.28 0.89
C ASN A 38 7.13 8.51 2.20
N SER A 39 5.91 8.66 2.69
CA SER A 39 5.45 7.94 3.90
C SER A 39 5.48 6.42 3.71
N LEU A 40 5.01 5.92 2.56
CA LEU A 40 5.02 4.49 2.24
C LEU A 40 6.44 3.95 2.07
N THR A 41 7.38 4.76 1.58
CA THR A 41 8.80 4.38 1.47
C THR A 41 9.39 4.12 2.86
N HIS A 42 9.20 5.05 3.80
CA HIS A 42 9.66 4.85 5.16
C HIS A 42 8.92 3.70 5.85
N LEU A 43 7.61 3.58 5.64
CA LEU A 43 6.81 2.49 6.21
C LEU A 43 7.24 1.11 5.68
N ALA A 44 7.61 0.99 4.40
CA ALA A 44 8.09 -0.26 3.83
C ALA A 44 9.38 -0.73 4.52
N TYR A 45 10.29 0.20 4.84
CA TYR A 45 11.47 -0.10 5.63
C TYR A 45 11.12 -0.50 7.07
N MET A 46 10.27 0.28 7.75
CA MET A 46 9.89 0.01 9.15
C MET A 46 9.14 -1.31 9.32
N THR A 47 8.24 -1.65 8.39
CA THR A 47 7.51 -2.94 8.40
C THR A 47 8.43 -4.12 8.13
N SER A 48 9.57 -3.92 7.46
CA SER A 48 10.59 -4.95 7.29
C SER A 48 11.40 -5.17 8.56
N THR A 49 11.81 -4.11 9.25
CA THR A 49 12.79 -4.17 10.35
C THR A 49 12.17 -4.27 11.75
N SER A 50 11.00 -3.67 11.98
CA SER A 50 10.42 -3.52 13.33
C SER A 50 9.18 -4.38 13.55
N PRO A 51 9.21 -5.38 14.46
CA PRO A 51 8.02 -6.15 14.83
C PRO A 51 6.95 -5.29 15.49
N ARG A 52 7.36 -4.32 16.31
CA ARG A 52 6.45 -3.38 16.98
C ARG A 52 5.61 -2.57 15.98
N ILE A 53 6.20 -2.17 14.86
CA ILE A 53 5.46 -1.45 13.82
C ILE A 53 4.42 -2.35 13.16
N ARG A 54 4.74 -3.63 12.93
CA ARG A 54 3.78 -4.61 12.39
C ARG A 54 2.60 -4.82 13.34
N GLU A 55 2.85 -4.91 14.64
CA GLU A 55 1.80 -5.01 15.67
C GLU A 55 0.91 -3.76 15.70
N ILE A 56 1.51 -2.57 15.72
CA ILE A 56 0.75 -1.31 15.72
C ILE A 56 -0.12 -1.21 14.47
N LEU A 57 0.44 -1.48 13.29
CA LEU A 57 -0.27 -1.41 12.01
C LEU A 57 -1.45 -2.40 11.90
N ALA A 58 -1.33 -3.54 12.58
CA ALA A 58 -2.40 -4.55 12.64
C ALA A 58 -3.51 -4.20 13.65
N ALA A 59 -3.18 -3.39 14.67
CA ALA A 59 -4.11 -3.00 15.73
C ALA A 59 -4.83 -1.66 15.46
N ASP A 60 -4.18 -0.72 14.77
CA ASP A 60 -4.68 0.65 14.55
C ASP A 60 -5.52 0.82 13.27
N GLY A 61 -5.80 -0.29 12.58
CA GLY A 61 -6.52 -0.32 11.30
C GLY A 61 -5.67 0.04 10.08
N GLY A 62 -4.34 0.18 10.23
CA GLY A 62 -3.45 0.68 9.18
C GLY A 62 -3.37 -0.27 7.98
N LEU A 63 -3.51 -1.56 8.23
CA LEU A 63 -3.62 -2.59 7.20
C LEU A 63 -4.83 -2.37 6.27
N GLU A 64 -6.00 -2.09 6.84
CA GLU A 64 -7.23 -1.82 6.10
C GLU A 64 -7.07 -0.58 5.22
N ARG A 65 -6.35 0.44 5.72
CA ARG A 65 -6.03 1.63 4.92
C ARG A 65 -5.07 1.29 3.78
N LEU A 66 -4.05 0.47 4.00
CA LEU A 66 -3.14 0.02 2.95
C LEU A 66 -3.89 -0.81 1.88
N VAL A 67 -4.77 -1.72 2.29
CA VAL A 67 -5.61 -2.49 1.36
C VAL A 67 -6.54 -1.57 0.57
N LYS A 68 -7.11 -0.54 1.20
CA LYS A 68 -7.89 0.48 0.49
C LYS A 68 -7.05 1.27 -0.52
N ILE A 69 -5.80 1.61 -0.20
CA ILE A 69 -4.88 2.23 -1.17
C ILE A 69 -4.64 1.29 -2.36
N LEU A 70 -4.47 -0.01 -2.12
CA LEU A 70 -4.29 -1.01 -3.17
C LEU A 70 -5.53 -1.16 -4.06
N ALA A 71 -6.72 -1.13 -3.48
CA ALA A 71 -7.98 -1.25 -4.21
C ALA A 71 -8.35 0.01 -5.02
N THR A 72 -7.96 1.19 -4.56
CA THR A 72 -8.32 2.47 -5.20
C THR A 72 -7.29 2.96 -6.21
N CYS A 73 -6.11 2.33 -6.28
CA CYS A 73 -5.05 2.81 -7.15
C CYS A 73 -5.34 2.46 -8.61
N GLN A 74 -5.62 3.48 -9.42
CA GLN A 74 -5.69 3.33 -10.87
C GLN A 74 -4.26 3.20 -11.43
N HIS A 75 -3.99 2.15 -12.22
CA HIS A 75 -2.67 1.84 -12.79
C HIS A 75 -2.30 2.74 -14.00
N THR A 76 -2.73 4.00 -13.98
CA THR A 76 -2.66 4.91 -15.13
C THR A 76 -1.33 5.65 -15.23
N ASP A 77 -0.63 5.86 -14.11
CA ASP A 77 0.59 6.66 -14.05
C ASP A 77 1.70 6.00 -13.22
N LYS A 78 2.96 6.37 -13.53
CA LYS A 78 4.15 5.81 -12.87
C LYS A 78 4.13 6.03 -11.35
N HIS A 79 3.60 7.16 -10.86
CA HIS A 79 3.56 7.44 -9.44
C HIS A 79 2.48 6.60 -8.73
N SER A 80 1.35 6.34 -9.38
CA SER A 80 0.33 5.42 -8.89
C SER A 80 0.83 3.98 -8.84
N LEU A 81 1.59 3.53 -9.85
CA LEU A 81 2.26 2.22 -9.80
C LEU A 81 3.23 2.14 -8.62
N TRP A 82 4.07 3.16 -8.41
CA TRP A 82 5.01 3.16 -7.29
C TRP A 82 4.29 3.18 -5.93
N LYS A 83 3.25 4.01 -5.78
CA LYS A 83 2.39 4.04 -4.60
C LYS A 83 1.79 2.66 -4.32
N TRP A 84 1.25 2.00 -5.34
CA TRP A 84 0.69 0.65 -5.23
C TRP A 84 1.75 -0.36 -4.80
N SER A 85 2.92 -0.37 -5.46
CA SER A 85 4.01 -1.29 -5.13
C SER A 85 4.52 -1.13 -3.70
N LEU A 86 4.66 0.11 -3.21
CA LEU A 86 5.08 0.34 -1.82
C LEU A 86 4.01 -0.08 -0.82
N ALA A 87 2.73 0.21 -1.09
CA ALA A 87 1.63 -0.23 -0.23
C ALA A 87 1.55 -1.76 -0.19
N PHE A 88 1.72 -2.43 -1.34
CA PHE A 88 1.71 -3.88 -1.44
C PHE A 88 2.88 -4.47 -0.67
N GLN A 89 4.08 -3.90 -0.81
CA GLN A 89 5.26 -4.30 -0.06
C GLN A 89 5.04 -4.19 1.46
N CYS A 90 4.37 -3.14 1.94
CA CYS A 90 4.05 -2.98 3.36
C CYS A 90 3.15 -4.12 3.86
N VAL A 91 2.08 -4.45 3.11
CA VAL A 91 1.15 -5.55 3.45
C VAL A 91 1.87 -6.89 3.47
N VAL A 92 2.68 -7.18 2.44
CA VAL A 92 3.47 -8.42 2.35
C VAL A 92 4.49 -8.51 3.48
N ASN A 93 5.20 -7.41 3.80
CA ASN A 93 6.15 -7.40 4.91
C ASN A 93 5.49 -7.77 6.24
N VAL A 94 4.29 -7.25 6.48
CA VAL A 94 3.52 -7.54 7.69
C VAL A 94 3.03 -8.99 7.71
N GLY A 95 2.55 -9.51 6.58
CA GLY A 95 2.09 -10.90 6.47
C GLY A 95 3.22 -11.93 6.62
N VAL A 96 4.35 -11.73 5.94
CA VAL A 96 5.47 -12.70 5.94
C VAL A 96 6.22 -12.71 7.27
N ARG A 97 6.41 -11.54 7.90
CA ARG A 97 7.18 -11.38 9.15
C ARG A 97 6.31 -11.26 10.40
N GLY A 98 4.99 -11.41 10.25
CA GLY A 98 4.02 -11.31 11.33
C GLY A 98 3.84 -12.62 12.09
N THR A 99 3.41 -12.52 13.34
CA THR A 99 2.89 -13.66 14.12
C THR A 99 1.60 -14.19 13.49
N GLU A 100 1.12 -15.35 13.94
CA GLU A 100 -0.16 -15.90 13.49
C GLU A 100 -1.31 -14.90 13.63
N ALA A 101 -1.42 -14.23 14.78
CA ALA A 101 -2.44 -13.22 15.03
C ALA A 101 -2.37 -12.08 14.00
N ILE A 102 -1.17 -11.59 13.66
CA ILE A 102 -0.99 -10.56 12.64
C ILE A 102 -1.39 -11.08 11.26
N ARG A 103 -1.05 -12.34 10.93
CA ARG A 103 -1.45 -12.94 9.64
C ARG A 103 -2.96 -13.05 9.50
N SER A 104 -3.67 -13.42 10.57
CA SER A 104 -5.14 -13.42 10.58
C SER A 104 -5.69 -12.01 10.33
N ARG A 105 -5.12 -10.98 10.97
CA ARG A 105 -5.49 -9.57 10.70
C ARG A 105 -5.23 -9.14 9.26
N VAL A 106 -4.14 -9.59 8.64
CA VAL A 106 -3.85 -9.29 7.22
C VAL A 106 -4.92 -9.90 6.30
N VAL A 107 -5.40 -11.11 6.62
CA VAL A 107 -6.51 -11.75 5.90
C VAL A 107 -7.82 -10.98 6.10
N GLU A 108 -8.16 -10.66 7.36
CA GLU A 108 -9.35 -9.89 7.72
C GLU A 108 -9.38 -8.49 7.08
N ALA A 109 -8.21 -7.85 6.93
CA ALA A 109 -8.09 -6.56 6.26
C ALA A 109 -8.33 -6.62 4.74
N GLY A 110 -8.46 -7.82 4.16
CA GLY A 110 -8.81 -8.02 2.75
C GLY A 110 -7.63 -8.27 1.82
N ALA A 111 -6.45 -8.60 2.34
CA ALA A 111 -5.27 -8.85 1.49
C ALA A 111 -5.47 -10.00 0.48
N VAL A 112 -6.30 -11.00 0.81
CA VAL A 112 -6.61 -12.12 -0.10
C VAL A 112 -7.27 -11.63 -1.39
N HIS A 113 -8.19 -10.66 -1.30
CA HIS A 113 -8.85 -10.09 -2.49
C HIS A 113 -7.84 -9.41 -3.42
N VAL A 114 -6.83 -8.74 -2.85
CA VAL A 114 -5.75 -8.13 -3.63
C VAL A 114 -4.94 -9.19 -4.36
N VAL A 115 -4.60 -10.29 -3.68
CA VAL A 115 -3.84 -11.40 -4.29
C VAL A 115 -4.64 -12.07 -5.41
N LEU A 116 -5.93 -12.33 -5.19
CA LEU A 116 -6.82 -12.89 -6.22
C LEU A 116 -6.85 -12.00 -7.46
N ALA A 117 -7.05 -10.68 -7.29
CA ALA A 117 -7.05 -9.75 -8.41
C ALA A 117 -5.72 -9.74 -9.20
N ILE A 118 -4.57 -9.86 -8.50
CA ILE A 118 -3.26 -9.96 -9.17
C ILE A 118 -3.16 -11.25 -9.99
N LEU A 119 -3.58 -12.38 -9.42
CA LEU A 119 -3.52 -13.68 -10.10
C LEU A 119 -4.46 -13.73 -11.31
N GLU A 120 -5.68 -13.19 -11.19
CA GLU A 120 -6.62 -13.07 -12.31
C GLU A 120 -6.04 -12.23 -13.45
N ASN A 121 -5.47 -11.06 -13.12
CA ASN A 121 -4.82 -10.20 -14.12
C ASN A 121 -3.63 -10.89 -14.79
N PHE A 122 -2.85 -11.67 -14.03
CA PHE A 122 -1.73 -12.45 -14.57
C PHE A 122 -2.20 -13.55 -15.53
N MET A 123 -3.24 -14.31 -15.17
CA MET A 123 -3.82 -15.34 -16.03
C MET A 123 -4.36 -14.75 -17.34
N ASN A 124 -5.09 -13.64 -17.25
CA ASN A 124 -5.59 -12.92 -18.43
C ASN A 124 -4.44 -12.46 -19.34
N ALA A 125 -3.36 -11.93 -18.77
CA ALA A 125 -2.18 -11.52 -19.54
C ALA A 125 -1.49 -12.70 -20.23
N LEU A 126 -1.40 -13.86 -19.56
CA LEU A 126 -0.84 -15.08 -20.17
C LEU A 126 -1.68 -15.56 -21.36
N ASP A 127 -3.00 -15.50 -21.25
CA ASP A 127 -3.88 -15.94 -22.34
C ASP A 127 -3.83 -14.98 -23.53
N GLN A 128 -3.73 -13.66 -23.31
CA GLN A 128 -3.49 -12.70 -24.40
C GLN A 128 -2.15 -12.96 -25.10
N ALA A 129 -1.08 -13.19 -24.35
CA ALA A 129 0.24 -13.48 -24.92
C ALA A 129 0.29 -14.80 -25.72
N LYS A 130 -0.59 -15.76 -25.42
CA LYS A 130 -0.75 -16.98 -26.24
C LYS A 130 -1.47 -16.66 -27.55
N ILE A 131 -2.56 -15.90 -27.50
CA ILE A 131 -3.33 -15.49 -28.68
C ILE A 131 -2.44 -14.70 -29.66
N GLU A 132 -1.63 -13.77 -29.15
CA GLU A 132 -0.68 -13.01 -29.98
C GLU A 132 0.31 -13.93 -30.70
N LYS A 133 0.88 -14.92 -30.00
CA LYS A 133 1.80 -15.90 -30.59
C LYS A 133 1.16 -16.81 -31.63
N ASP A 134 -0.13 -17.12 -31.48
CA ASP A 134 -0.87 -17.92 -32.45
C ASP A 134 -1.29 -17.08 -33.67
N GLN A 135 -1.39 -15.75 -33.55
CA GLN A 135 -1.63 -14.84 -34.68
C GLN A 135 -0.37 -14.52 -35.49
N GLU A 136 0.82 -14.66 -34.89
CA GLU A 136 2.11 -14.46 -35.55
C GLU A 136 2.62 -15.71 -36.30
N ARG A 137 1.92 -16.85 -36.19
CA ARG A 137 2.22 -18.12 -36.88
C ARG A 137 1.39 -18.33 -38.13
#